data_AF-A0A2W5Y206-F1
#
_entry.id   AF-A0A2W5Y206-F1
#
_cell.length_a   1.000
_cell.length_b   1.000
_cell.length_c   1.000
_cell.angle_alpha   90.00
_cell.angle_beta   90.00
_cell.angle_gamma   90.00
#
_symmetry.space_group_name_H-M   'P 1'
#
loop_
_entity.id
_entity.type
_entity.pdbx_description
1 polymer ?
#
loop_
_entity_poly.entity_id
_entity_poly.type
_entity_poly.pdbx_seq_one_letter_code
_entity_poly.pdbx_strand_id
1 'polypeptide(L)'
;MLADHSLRSRCPAADQVSYEDLYARWEQGHWRASEIDFSVDREDWQQKFTELERRAALWTYSMFLHGEDAVANALSPYIDAAPRQEQKYFLATQQVDEARHAVLFGRFMREVAGTGENLPAALEATLPELTWGFRKVFARLDRMAGELRRDRSKPKLAQAIALYHLVIEATLAQAGQHFIEESLTRRSLLPGLREGIGNVSRDEQRHIAFGVKMIADLVREDPDCEAAIEELLREILPFATAVFVPPDWDERYVTCFGFTLEQLYAYGAEAIEGRLRAAGIEPLQLRVGLPFDFSPVERAERGLTLLRAGYLGGPGGHVEPDPQATAMLFDGLRRQLDPAIAPGARIQWEFTDAEPWHLRIDNGETSVAAGRLEHPDLVFRCRFDDWLDLAAGRIDPLRALLLGRIRPSGSLRMLARARKLFA
;
A
#
# COMPACT_ATOMS: atom_id res chain seq x y z
N MET A 1 4.48 1.13 -34.62
CA MET A 1 4.74 -0.32 -34.55
C MET A 1 3.64 -0.87 -33.66
N LEU A 2 2.59 -1.41 -34.26
CA LEU A 2 1.42 -1.92 -33.54
C LEU A 2 1.87 -3.17 -32.78
N ALA A 3 1.88 -3.11 -31.45
CA ALA A 3 2.10 -4.28 -30.63
C ALA A 3 0.96 -5.27 -30.90
N ASP A 4 1.33 -6.51 -31.21
CA ASP A 4 0.40 -7.60 -31.42
C ASP A 4 -0.34 -7.89 -30.11
N HIS A 5 -1.58 -7.41 -30.01
CA HIS A 5 -2.44 -7.59 -28.83
C HIS A 5 -2.89 -9.05 -28.63
N SER A 6 -2.50 -9.99 -29.50
CA SER A 6 -2.97 -11.39 -29.46
C SER A 6 -2.16 -12.33 -28.56
N LEU A 7 -1.12 -11.85 -27.87
CA LEU A 7 -0.21 -12.70 -27.08
C LEU A 7 0.12 -12.16 -25.67
N ARG A 8 -0.86 -11.60 -24.93
CA ARG A 8 -0.74 -11.65 -23.47
C ARG A 8 -0.92 -13.12 -23.06
N SER A 9 0.17 -13.76 -22.63
CA SER A 9 0.22 -15.18 -22.29
C SER A 9 -0.86 -15.58 -21.29
N ARG A 10 -1.27 -16.85 -21.32
CA ARG A 10 -2.03 -17.46 -20.22
C ARG A 10 -1.31 -17.15 -18.91
N CYS A 11 -2.06 -16.77 -17.88
CA CYS A 11 -1.51 -16.48 -16.57
C CYS A 11 -1.76 -17.71 -15.70
N PRO A 12 -0.80 -18.66 -15.58
CA PRO A 12 -1.11 -20.00 -15.07
C PRO A 12 -1.60 -19.99 -13.63
N ALA A 13 -1.26 -18.96 -12.84
CA ALA A 13 -1.74 -18.80 -11.47
C ALA A 13 -3.19 -18.30 -11.43
N ALA A 14 -3.53 -17.24 -12.16
CA ALA A 14 -4.90 -16.71 -12.24
C ALA A 14 -5.88 -17.67 -12.95
N ASP A 15 -5.38 -18.45 -13.92
CA ASP A 15 -6.19 -19.37 -14.72
C ASP A 15 -6.49 -20.70 -13.98
N GLN A 16 -5.87 -20.95 -12.82
CA GLN A 16 -6.12 -22.16 -11.99
C GLN A 16 -7.43 -22.11 -11.21
N VAL A 17 -8.06 -20.94 -11.11
CA VAL A 17 -9.22 -20.70 -10.24
C VAL A 17 -10.33 -20.03 -11.06
N SER A 18 -11.59 -20.42 -10.83
CA SER A 18 -12.75 -19.70 -11.37
C SER A 18 -13.50 -18.96 -10.25
N TYR A 19 -14.33 -17.98 -10.62
CA TYR A 19 -15.14 -17.26 -9.64
C TYR A 19 -16.16 -18.18 -8.95
N GLU A 20 -16.70 -19.15 -9.68
CA GLU A 20 -17.59 -20.18 -9.16
C GLU A 20 -16.88 -21.15 -8.22
N ASP A 21 -15.63 -21.52 -8.52
CA ASP A 21 -14.79 -22.33 -7.62
C ASP A 21 -14.52 -21.59 -6.31
N LEU A 22 -14.20 -20.29 -6.37
CA LEU A 22 -14.02 -19.48 -5.17
C LEU A 22 -15.29 -19.41 -4.32
N TYR A 23 -16.45 -19.25 -4.95
CA TYR A 23 -17.75 -19.29 -4.27
C TYR A 23 -18.01 -20.67 -3.65
N ALA A 24 -17.78 -21.77 -4.39
CA ALA A 24 -17.97 -23.12 -3.88
C ALA A 24 -17.05 -23.44 -2.69
N ARG A 25 -15.83 -22.92 -2.69
CA ARG A 25 -14.89 -23.02 -1.55
C ARG A 25 -15.39 -22.23 -0.34
N TRP A 26 -15.99 -21.06 -0.53
CA TRP A 26 -16.62 -20.30 0.54
C TRP A 26 -17.74 -21.12 1.22
N GLU A 27 -18.59 -21.80 0.43
CA GLU A 27 -19.68 -22.63 0.97
C GLU A 27 -19.18 -23.79 1.86
N GLN A 28 -17.95 -24.25 1.66
CA GLN A 28 -17.34 -25.35 2.40
C GLN A 28 -16.56 -24.87 3.64
N GLY A 29 -16.28 -23.56 3.77
CA GLY A 29 -15.37 -22.98 4.75
C GLY A 29 -16.04 -22.22 5.90
N HIS A 30 -17.32 -22.47 6.19
CA HIS A 30 -18.06 -21.70 7.18
C HIS A 30 -17.51 -21.83 8.61
N TRP A 31 -17.41 -20.68 9.29
CA TRP A 31 -17.11 -20.57 10.70
C TRP A 31 -17.90 -19.44 11.34
N ARG A 32 -18.01 -19.45 12.67
CA ARG A 32 -18.81 -18.52 13.45
C ARG A 32 -17.94 -17.70 14.39
N ALA A 33 -17.77 -16.41 14.07
CA ALA A 33 -17.06 -15.49 14.94
C ALA A 33 -17.67 -15.37 16.34
N SER A 34 -18.95 -15.72 16.55
CA SER A 34 -19.61 -15.72 17.86
C SER A 34 -19.35 -16.96 18.72
N GLU A 35 -18.83 -18.06 18.13
CA GLU A 35 -18.60 -19.32 18.84
C GLU A 35 -17.15 -19.50 19.30
N ILE A 36 -16.23 -18.65 18.81
CA ILE A 36 -14.84 -18.65 19.29
C ILE A 36 -14.82 -18.30 20.78
N ASP A 37 -14.19 -19.17 21.57
CA ASP A 37 -14.02 -19.02 23.01
C ASP A 37 -12.76 -18.20 23.31
N PHE A 38 -12.96 -17.06 23.96
CA PHE A 38 -11.88 -16.14 24.38
C PHE A 38 -11.58 -16.22 25.89
N SER A 39 -12.10 -17.22 26.60
CA SER A 39 -11.90 -17.36 28.05
C SER A 39 -10.41 -17.47 28.42
N VAL A 40 -9.68 -18.36 27.75
CA VAL A 40 -8.23 -18.54 27.93
C VAL A 40 -7.46 -17.32 27.43
N ASP A 41 -7.88 -16.73 26.32
CA ASP A 41 -7.25 -15.52 25.75
C ASP A 41 -7.23 -14.37 26.76
N ARG A 42 -8.33 -14.18 27.49
CA ARG A 42 -8.41 -13.17 28.56
C ARG A 42 -7.41 -13.43 29.68
N GLU A 43 -7.23 -14.68 30.10
CA GLU A 43 -6.25 -15.04 31.12
C GLU A 43 -4.82 -14.83 30.62
N ASP A 44 -4.51 -15.31 29.41
CA ASP A 44 -3.22 -15.14 28.74
C ASP A 44 -2.87 -13.66 28.59
N TRP A 45 -3.82 -12.84 28.12
CA TRP A 45 -3.64 -11.40 27.96
C TRP A 45 -3.30 -10.70 29.26
N GLN A 46 -3.93 -11.10 30.38
CA GLN A 46 -3.71 -10.48 31.69
C GLN A 46 -2.42 -10.97 32.36
N GLN A 47 -2.15 -12.28 32.29
CA GLN A 47 -1.13 -12.94 33.12
C GLN A 47 0.19 -13.21 32.38
N LYS A 48 0.15 -13.42 31.06
CA LYS A 48 1.31 -13.86 30.27
C LYS A 48 1.90 -12.76 29.38
N PHE A 49 1.08 -11.80 28.96
CA PHE A 49 1.59 -10.61 28.25
C PHE A 49 2.13 -9.58 29.25
N THR A 50 3.31 -9.06 28.95
CA THR A 50 3.88 -7.87 29.58
C THR A 50 3.09 -6.61 29.17
N GLU A 51 3.30 -5.51 29.89
CA GLU A 51 2.68 -4.22 29.52
C GLU A 51 3.07 -3.79 28.10
N LEU A 52 4.35 -3.91 27.75
CA LEU A 52 4.83 -3.58 26.41
C LEU A 52 4.16 -4.43 25.33
N GLU A 53 4.07 -5.75 25.55
CA GLU A 53 3.40 -6.65 24.60
C GLU A 53 1.92 -6.32 24.46
N ARG A 54 1.21 -5.96 25.54
CA ARG A 54 -0.19 -5.53 25.45
C ARG A 54 -0.35 -4.27 24.62
N ARG A 55 0.49 -3.24 24.82
CA ARG A 55 0.48 -2.02 24.00
C ARG A 55 0.79 -2.31 22.54
N ALA A 56 1.81 -3.14 22.29
CA ALA A 56 2.24 -3.48 20.94
C ALA A 56 1.21 -4.33 20.18
N ALA A 57 0.55 -5.26 20.88
CA ALA A 57 -0.58 -6.00 20.35
C ALA A 57 -1.78 -5.09 20.11
N LEU A 58 -2.12 -4.18 21.03
CA LEU A 58 -3.21 -3.21 20.83
C LEU A 58 -2.97 -2.36 19.58
N TRP A 59 -1.76 -1.84 19.38
CA TRP A 59 -1.40 -1.10 18.17
C TRP A 59 -1.69 -1.90 16.89
N THR A 60 -1.22 -3.14 16.83
CA THR A 60 -1.40 -4.01 15.66
C THR A 60 -2.86 -4.43 15.45
N TYR A 61 -3.52 -4.91 16.51
CA TYR A 61 -4.87 -5.45 16.44
C TYR A 61 -5.92 -4.36 16.19
N SER A 62 -5.63 -3.11 16.61
CA SER A 62 -6.47 -1.95 16.27
C SER A 62 -6.47 -1.68 14.77
N MET A 63 -5.31 -1.79 14.10
CA MET A 63 -5.27 -1.65 12.64
C MET A 63 -6.09 -2.75 11.95
N PHE A 64 -6.09 -3.98 12.45
CA PHE A 64 -7.00 -5.02 11.95
C PHE A 64 -8.46 -4.65 12.19
N LEU A 65 -8.87 -4.34 13.42
CA LEU A 65 -10.26 -3.95 13.72
C LEU A 65 -10.78 -2.86 12.77
N HIS A 66 -10.02 -1.77 12.63
CA HIS A 66 -10.41 -0.66 11.75
C HIS A 66 -10.31 -1.03 10.28
N GLY A 67 -9.37 -1.91 9.91
CA GLY A 67 -9.20 -2.39 8.55
C GLY A 67 -10.42 -3.19 8.11
N GLU A 68 -10.78 -4.22 8.88
CA GLU A 68 -11.94 -5.09 8.66
C GLU A 68 -13.26 -4.30 8.58
N ASP A 69 -13.48 -3.35 9.50
CA ASP A 69 -14.66 -2.48 9.47
C ASP A 69 -14.70 -1.61 8.21
N ALA A 70 -13.58 -1.02 7.82
CA ALA A 70 -13.50 -0.16 6.65
C ALA A 70 -13.70 -0.94 5.34
N VAL A 71 -13.10 -2.12 5.21
CA VAL A 71 -13.25 -2.96 4.03
C VAL A 71 -14.68 -3.51 3.91
N ALA A 72 -15.30 -3.92 5.02
CA ALA A 72 -16.71 -4.30 5.06
C ALA A 72 -17.62 -3.15 4.60
N ASN A 73 -17.37 -1.91 5.04
CA ASN A 73 -18.18 -0.76 4.62
C ASN A 73 -17.95 -0.35 3.16
N ALA A 74 -16.76 -0.62 2.61
CA ALA A 74 -16.35 -0.17 1.28
C ALA A 74 -16.75 -1.12 0.14
N LEU A 75 -17.07 -2.38 0.40
CA LEU A 75 -17.16 -3.42 -0.64
C LEU A 75 -18.44 -3.33 -1.51
N SER A 76 -19.54 -2.73 -1.03
CA SER A 76 -20.80 -2.68 -1.81
C SER A 76 -20.68 -2.11 -3.25
N PRO A 77 -19.93 -1.03 -3.55
CA PRO A 77 -19.76 -0.54 -4.92
C PRO A 77 -18.93 -1.47 -5.80
N TYR A 78 -18.08 -2.32 -5.21
CA TYR A 78 -17.30 -3.31 -5.93
C TYR A 78 -18.22 -4.39 -6.51
N ILE A 79 -19.18 -4.87 -5.71
CA ILE A 79 -20.23 -5.81 -6.16
C ILE A 79 -21.02 -5.19 -7.32
N ASP A 80 -21.41 -3.92 -7.19
CA ASP A 80 -22.17 -3.23 -8.23
C ASP A 80 -21.38 -3.08 -9.55
N ALA A 81 -20.09 -2.76 -9.45
CA ALA A 81 -19.21 -2.48 -10.59
C ALA A 81 -18.67 -3.73 -11.28
N ALA A 82 -18.65 -4.89 -10.60
CA ALA A 82 -18.20 -6.14 -11.22
C ALA A 82 -19.01 -6.46 -12.49
N PRO A 83 -18.36 -6.69 -13.65
CA PRO A 83 -19.03 -6.82 -14.93
C PRO A 83 -19.81 -8.13 -15.10
N ARG A 84 -19.42 -9.20 -14.39
CA ARG A 84 -19.97 -10.56 -14.57
C ARG A 84 -20.68 -11.04 -13.31
N GLN A 85 -21.69 -11.90 -13.48
CA GLN A 85 -22.59 -12.28 -12.39
C GLN A 85 -21.88 -13.15 -11.34
N GLU A 86 -21.03 -14.06 -11.78
CA GLU A 86 -20.19 -14.92 -10.95
C GLU A 86 -19.21 -14.12 -10.07
N GLN A 87 -18.72 -12.98 -10.57
CA GLN A 87 -17.88 -12.07 -9.79
C GLN A 87 -18.70 -11.41 -8.66
N LYS A 88 -19.93 -10.98 -8.97
CA LYS A 88 -20.85 -10.39 -7.98
C LYS A 88 -21.20 -11.38 -6.88
N TYR A 89 -21.45 -12.64 -7.24
CA TYR A 89 -21.77 -13.69 -6.27
C TYR A 89 -20.62 -13.93 -5.31
N PHE A 90 -19.38 -14.01 -5.80
CA PHE A 90 -18.23 -14.12 -4.90
C PHE A 90 -18.03 -12.87 -4.04
N LEU A 91 -18.10 -11.65 -4.60
CA LEU A 91 -17.94 -10.44 -3.80
C LEU A 91 -19.02 -10.28 -2.72
N ALA A 92 -20.22 -10.81 -2.95
CA ALA A 92 -21.25 -10.86 -1.92
C ALA A 92 -20.90 -11.81 -0.76
N THR A 93 -20.16 -12.89 -1.01
CA THR A 93 -19.64 -13.74 0.08
C THR A 93 -18.52 -13.07 0.84
N GLN A 94 -17.62 -12.37 0.14
CA GLN A 94 -16.57 -11.58 0.78
C GLN A 94 -17.17 -10.51 1.72
N GLN A 95 -18.25 -9.83 1.32
CA GLN A 95 -18.96 -8.88 2.18
C GLN A 95 -19.37 -9.47 3.54
N VAL A 96 -19.74 -10.75 3.56
CA VAL A 96 -20.10 -11.48 4.79
C VAL A 96 -18.84 -11.81 5.59
N ASP A 97 -17.77 -12.23 4.91
CA ASP A 97 -16.48 -12.55 5.54
C ASP A 97 -15.91 -11.32 6.26
N GLU A 98 -15.85 -10.16 5.60
CA GLU A 98 -15.32 -8.91 6.21
C GLU A 98 -16.15 -8.45 7.42
N ALA A 99 -17.47 -8.52 7.32
CA ALA A 99 -18.35 -8.20 8.44
C ALA A 99 -18.10 -9.16 9.62
N ARG A 100 -17.85 -10.44 9.34
CA ARG A 100 -17.49 -11.45 10.34
C ARG A 100 -16.11 -11.19 10.94
N HIS A 101 -15.13 -10.74 10.15
CA HIS A 101 -13.80 -10.36 10.64
C HIS A 101 -13.88 -9.16 11.61
N ALA A 102 -14.63 -8.11 11.25
CA ALA A 102 -14.87 -6.95 12.11
C ALA A 102 -15.53 -7.36 13.43
N VAL A 103 -16.50 -8.29 13.39
CA VAL A 103 -17.11 -8.86 14.59
C VAL A 103 -16.10 -9.63 15.44
N LEU A 104 -15.22 -10.45 14.83
CA LEU A 104 -14.18 -11.19 15.54
C LEU A 104 -13.25 -10.26 16.32
N PHE A 105 -12.64 -9.28 15.64
CA PHE A 105 -11.72 -8.34 16.28
C PHE A 105 -12.43 -7.43 17.29
N GLY A 106 -13.68 -7.03 17.01
CA GLY A 106 -14.50 -6.28 17.97
C GLY A 106 -14.79 -7.07 19.24
N ARG A 107 -15.05 -8.38 19.13
CA ARG A 107 -15.17 -9.28 20.28
C ARG A 107 -13.87 -9.37 21.05
N PHE A 108 -12.73 -9.55 20.38
CA PHE A 108 -11.43 -9.61 21.04
C PHE A 108 -11.15 -8.32 21.85
N MET A 109 -11.38 -7.15 21.26
CA MET A 109 -11.18 -5.86 21.96
C MET A 109 -12.00 -5.78 23.24
N ARG A 110 -13.28 -6.15 23.19
CA ARG A 110 -14.18 -6.09 24.34
C ARG A 110 -13.90 -7.18 25.39
N GLU A 111 -13.78 -8.43 24.95
CA GLU A 111 -13.78 -9.60 25.84
C GLU A 111 -12.40 -9.90 26.42
N VAL A 112 -11.32 -9.58 25.69
CA VAL A 112 -9.94 -9.86 26.06
C VAL A 112 -9.22 -8.58 26.47
N ALA A 113 -9.17 -7.58 25.57
CA ALA A 113 -8.40 -6.36 25.82
C ALA A 113 -9.07 -5.41 26.81
N GLY A 114 -10.39 -5.52 26.99
CA GLY A 114 -11.18 -4.63 27.86
C GLY A 114 -11.38 -3.23 27.27
N THR A 115 -11.34 -3.11 25.94
CA THR A 115 -11.41 -1.85 25.19
C THR A 115 -12.77 -1.70 24.52
N GLY A 116 -13.60 -0.79 25.04
CA GLY A 116 -14.95 -0.52 24.54
C GLY A 116 -15.98 -1.58 24.97
N GLU A 117 -17.22 -1.15 25.23
CA GLU A 117 -18.32 -2.04 25.65
C GLU A 117 -19.05 -2.72 24.47
N ASN A 118 -18.87 -2.19 23.26
CA ASN A 118 -19.43 -2.66 22.00
C ASN A 118 -18.49 -2.28 20.84
N LEU A 119 -18.81 -2.71 19.62
CA LEU A 119 -17.96 -2.46 18.44
C LEU A 119 -17.70 -0.95 18.18
N PRO A 120 -18.73 -0.07 18.14
CA PRO A 120 -18.51 1.37 18.01
C PRO A 120 -17.58 1.95 19.09
N ALA A 121 -17.78 1.58 20.36
CA ALA A 121 -16.95 2.05 21.46
C ALA A 121 -15.50 1.54 21.36
N ALA A 122 -15.30 0.30 20.86
CA ALA A 122 -13.97 -0.24 20.61
C ALA A 122 -13.25 0.51 19.47
N LEU A 123 -13.95 0.83 18.38
CA LEU A 123 -13.41 1.64 17.28
C LEU A 123 -13.01 3.05 17.76
N GLU A 124 -13.85 3.71 18.56
CA GLU A 124 -13.54 5.02 19.12
C GLU A 124 -12.31 4.97 20.05
N ALA A 125 -12.27 4.00 20.97
CA ALA A 125 -11.18 3.87 21.95
C ALA A 125 -9.82 3.53 21.31
N THR A 126 -9.82 2.83 20.17
CA THR A 126 -8.60 2.40 19.47
C THR A 126 -8.17 3.33 18.34
N LEU A 127 -8.96 4.36 18.01
CA LEU A 127 -8.64 5.34 16.98
C LEU A 127 -7.25 6.02 17.15
N PRO A 128 -6.77 6.31 18.38
CA PRO A 128 -5.45 6.88 18.59
C PRO A 128 -4.29 5.96 18.15
N GLU A 129 -4.50 4.65 18.12
CA GLU A 129 -3.47 3.65 17.74
C GLU A 129 -3.14 3.70 16.25
N LEU A 130 -4.02 4.25 15.42
CA LEU A 130 -3.86 4.21 13.97
C LEU A 130 -2.74 5.13 13.48
N THR A 131 -1.84 4.56 12.66
CA THR A 131 -0.77 5.30 12.01
C THR A 131 -1.33 6.27 10.97
N TRP A 132 -0.54 7.30 10.64
CA TRP A 132 -0.94 8.24 9.59
C TRP A 132 -1.05 7.55 8.22
N GLY A 133 -0.19 6.55 7.94
CA GLY A 133 -0.21 5.75 6.72
C GLY A 133 -1.51 4.97 6.60
N PHE A 134 -1.91 4.30 7.69
CA PHE A 134 -3.20 3.61 7.80
C PHE A 134 -4.36 4.54 7.47
N ARG A 135 -4.43 5.70 8.15
CA ARG A 135 -5.50 6.68 7.93
C ARG A 135 -5.56 7.16 6.47
N LYS A 136 -4.42 7.34 5.80
CA LYS A 136 -4.36 7.75 4.38
C LYS A 136 -4.82 6.66 3.43
N VAL A 137 -4.40 5.41 3.66
CA VAL A 137 -4.82 4.25 2.84
C VAL A 137 -6.33 4.05 2.92
N PHE A 138 -6.89 4.00 4.13
CA PHE A 138 -8.32 3.75 4.31
C PHE A 138 -9.19 4.96 3.93
N ALA A 139 -8.68 6.19 4.07
CA ALA A 139 -9.34 7.35 3.47
C ALA A 139 -9.35 7.29 1.93
N ARG A 140 -8.33 6.69 1.30
CA ARG A 140 -8.32 6.48 -0.16
C ARG A 140 -9.31 5.39 -0.57
N LEU A 141 -9.44 4.32 0.23
CA LEU A 141 -10.44 3.26 0.02
C LEU A 141 -11.87 3.83 0.05
N ASP A 142 -12.21 4.65 1.04
CA ASP A 142 -13.52 5.30 1.12
C ASP A 142 -13.81 6.19 -0.12
N ARG A 143 -12.83 7.01 -0.53
CA ARG A 143 -12.94 7.80 -1.77
C ARG A 143 -13.13 6.92 -3.00
N MET A 144 -12.39 5.81 -3.09
CA MET A 144 -12.49 4.85 -4.20
C MET A 144 -13.90 4.26 -4.29
N ALA A 145 -14.50 3.87 -3.16
CA ALA A 145 -15.87 3.40 -3.11
C ALA A 145 -16.86 4.47 -3.64
N GLY A 146 -16.64 5.74 -3.33
CA GLY A 146 -17.41 6.87 -3.89
C GLY A 146 -17.19 7.12 -5.39
N GLU A 147 -15.96 6.95 -5.88
CA GLU A 147 -15.61 7.03 -7.31
C GLU A 147 -16.28 5.91 -8.10
N LEU A 148 -16.20 4.67 -7.60
CA LEU A 148 -16.70 3.47 -8.28
C LEU A 148 -18.24 3.45 -8.39
N ARG A 149 -18.95 4.11 -7.46
CA ARG A 149 -20.40 4.36 -7.60
C ARG A 149 -20.74 5.22 -8.82
N ARG A 150 -19.84 6.11 -9.23
CA ARG A 150 -20.04 7.08 -10.34
C ARG A 150 -19.44 6.60 -11.66
N ASP A 151 -18.28 5.95 -11.60
CA ASP A 151 -17.54 5.45 -12.74
C ASP A 151 -17.26 3.95 -12.56
N ARG A 152 -17.91 3.14 -13.40
CA ARG A 152 -17.78 1.68 -13.42
C ARG A 152 -16.99 1.19 -14.63
N SER A 153 -16.15 2.05 -15.21
CA SER A 153 -15.24 1.67 -16.28
C SER A 153 -14.25 0.59 -15.81
N LYS A 154 -13.74 -0.21 -16.74
CA LYS A 154 -12.75 -1.25 -16.43
C LYS A 154 -11.47 -0.68 -15.80
N PRO A 155 -10.90 0.45 -16.27
CA PRO A 155 -9.74 1.06 -15.63
C PRO A 155 -10.02 1.50 -14.19
N LYS A 156 -11.18 2.10 -13.91
CA LYS A 156 -11.55 2.48 -12.53
C LYS A 156 -11.75 1.26 -11.64
N LEU A 157 -12.38 0.20 -12.15
CA LEU A 157 -12.51 -1.06 -11.43
C LEU A 157 -11.14 -1.72 -11.19
N ALA A 158 -10.22 -1.67 -12.14
CA ALA A 158 -8.86 -2.18 -11.98
C ALA A 158 -8.11 -1.44 -10.86
N GLN A 159 -8.25 -0.10 -10.76
CA GLN A 159 -7.75 0.67 -9.63
C GLN A 159 -8.39 0.22 -8.31
N ALA A 160 -9.71 0.07 -8.29
CA ALA A 160 -10.42 -0.33 -7.09
C ALA A 160 -9.95 -1.70 -6.58
N ILE A 161 -9.86 -2.70 -7.48
CA ILE A 161 -9.40 -4.05 -7.16
C ILE A 161 -7.95 -4.06 -6.71
N ALA A 162 -7.06 -3.31 -7.36
CA ALA A 162 -5.66 -3.21 -6.94
C ALA A 162 -5.52 -2.53 -5.56
N LEU A 163 -6.32 -1.51 -5.26
CA LEU A 163 -6.28 -0.88 -3.93
C LEU A 163 -6.69 -1.85 -2.83
N TYR A 164 -7.81 -2.53 -3.03
CA TYR A 164 -8.38 -3.41 -2.01
C TYR A 164 -7.59 -4.73 -1.93
N HIS A 165 -7.57 -5.51 -3.00
CA HIS A 165 -7.11 -6.90 -2.91
C HIS A 165 -5.58 -7.04 -3.04
N LEU A 166 -4.93 -6.15 -3.80
CA LEU A 166 -3.47 -6.21 -3.98
C LEU A 166 -2.73 -5.46 -2.86
N VAL A 167 -3.13 -4.21 -2.57
CA VAL A 167 -2.45 -3.38 -1.58
C VAL A 167 -2.96 -3.67 -0.16
N ILE A 168 -4.26 -3.60 0.10
CA ILE A 168 -4.78 -3.76 1.47
C ILE A 168 -4.69 -5.22 1.92
N GLU A 169 -5.31 -6.16 1.20
CA GLU A 169 -5.33 -7.57 1.62
C GLU A 169 -3.98 -8.27 1.42
N ALA A 170 -3.53 -8.39 0.16
CA ALA A 170 -2.38 -9.22 -0.15
C ALA A 170 -1.04 -8.67 0.34
N THR A 171 -0.93 -7.36 0.59
CA THR A 171 0.33 -6.74 1.01
C THR A 171 0.29 -6.37 2.49
N LEU A 172 -0.69 -5.58 2.94
CA LEU A 172 -0.74 -5.09 4.32
C LEU A 172 -1.31 -6.12 5.30
N ALA A 173 -2.51 -6.65 5.01
CA ALA A 173 -3.18 -7.59 5.90
C ALA A 173 -2.41 -8.91 5.99
N GLN A 174 -1.97 -9.48 4.86
CA GLN A 174 -1.23 -10.75 4.85
C GLN A 174 0.09 -10.66 5.66
N ALA A 175 0.82 -9.54 5.58
CA ALA A 175 2.03 -9.32 6.39
C ALA A 175 1.72 -9.23 7.88
N GLY A 176 0.68 -8.47 8.25
CA GLY A 176 0.20 -8.37 9.62
C GLY A 176 -0.30 -9.70 10.18
N GLN A 177 -1.07 -10.47 9.41
CA GLN A 177 -1.59 -11.77 9.81
C GLN A 177 -0.46 -12.74 10.08
N HIS A 178 0.51 -12.84 9.16
CA HIS A 178 1.67 -13.70 9.33
C HIS A 178 2.43 -13.37 10.63
N PHE A 179 2.65 -12.09 10.90
CA PHE A 179 3.27 -11.61 12.14
C PHE A 179 2.47 -12.03 13.40
N ILE A 180 1.14 -11.87 13.40
CA ILE A 180 0.31 -12.24 14.54
C ILE A 180 0.24 -13.76 14.72
N GLU A 181 -0.06 -14.51 13.66
CA GLU A 181 -0.21 -15.97 13.72
C GLU A 181 1.07 -16.65 14.21
N GLU A 182 2.22 -16.25 13.68
CA GLU A 182 3.49 -16.86 14.04
C GLU A 182 3.91 -16.47 15.46
N SER A 183 3.75 -15.19 15.85
CA SER A 183 4.10 -14.74 17.21
C SER A 183 3.29 -15.47 18.29
N LEU A 184 1.99 -15.66 18.05
CA LEU A 184 1.10 -16.37 18.98
C LEU A 184 1.34 -17.88 18.96
N THR A 185 1.55 -18.48 17.78
CA THR A 185 1.80 -19.92 17.64
C THR A 185 3.09 -20.35 18.31
N ARG A 186 4.17 -19.57 18.16
CA ARG A 186 5.48 -19.87 18.77
C ARG A 186 5.41 -19.97 20.30
N ARG A 187 4.48 -19.24 20.92
CA ARG A 187 4.31 -19.18 22.38
C ARG A 187 3.10 -19.97 22.89
N SER A 188 2.30 -20.55 22.00
CA SER A 188 1.03 -21.19 22.34
C SER A 188 0.12 -20.29 23.19
N LEU A 189 -0.06 -19.03 22.78
CA LEU A 189 -0.89 -18.03 23.48
C LEU A 189 -2.13 -17.66 22.69
N LEU A 190 -3.15 -17.15 23.37
CA LEU A 190 -4.39 -16.62 22.79
C LEU A 190 -5.04 -17.64 21.81
N PRO A 191 -5.42 -18.84 22.29
CA PRO A 191 -5.90 -19.92 21.43
C PRO A 191 -7.16 -19.54 20.62
N GLY A 192 -8.08 -18.77 21.21
CA GLY A 192 -9.27 -18.28 20.51
C GLY A 192 -8.93 -17.30 19.39
N LEU A 193 -8.02 -16.36 19.64
CA LEU A 193 -7.57 -15.42 18.61
C LEU A 193 -6.80 -16.15 17.50
N ARG A 194 -5.97 -17.14 17.85
CA ARG A 194 -5.27 -17.99 16.86
C ARG A 194 -6.25 -18.76 15.98
N GLU A 195 -7.30 -19.33 16.57
CA GLU A 195 -8.38 -19.97 15.79
C GLU A 195 -9.06 -18.96 14.87
N GLY A 196 -9.41 -17.79 15.40
CA GLY A 196 -10.04 -16.70 14.65
C GLY A 196 -9.20 -16.24 13.46
N ILE A 197 -7.94 -15.88 13.70
CA ILE A 197 -7.03 -15.44 12.62
C ILE A 197 -6.79 -16.56 11.62
N GLY A 198 -6.65 -17.81 12.07
CA GLY A 198 -6.53 -18.95 11.14
C GLY A 198 -7.76 -19.13 10.25
N ASN A 199 -8.96 -18.76 10.71
CA ASN A 199 -10.15 -18.69 9.87
C ASN A 199 -10.09 -17.50 8.90
N VAL A 200 -9.79 -16.29 9.39
CA VAL A 200 -9.62 -15.07 8.57
C VAL A 200 -8.61 -15.31 7.44
N SER A 201 -7.45 -15.90 7.74
CA SER A 201 -6.41 -16.20 6.76
C SER A 201 -6.86 -17.19 5.67
N ARG A 202 -7.84 -18.06 5.93
CA ARG A 202 -8.45 -18.92 4.89
C ARG A 202 -9.42 -18.14 4.02
N ASP A 203 -10.07 -17.12 4.58
CA ASP A 203 -10.98 -16.21 3.87
C ASP A 203 -10.18 -15.29 2.94
N GLU A 204 -9.13 -14.68 3.47
CA GLU A 204 -8.20 -13.82 2.71
C GLU A 204 -7.52 -14.54 1.53
N GLN A 205 -7.19 -15.82 1.67
CA GLN A 205 -6.67 -16.60 0.54
C GLN A 205 -7.63 -16.59 -0.66
N ARG A 206 -8.96 -16.60 -0.42
CA ARG A 206 -9.96 -16.53 -1.48
C ARG A 206 -10.10 -15.10 -2.01
N HIS A 207 -10.09 -14.08 -1.14
CA HIS A 207 -10.20 -12.68 -1.54
C HIS A 207 -9.01 -12.26 -2.43
N ILE A 208 -7.80 -12.61 -2.02
CA ILE A 208 -6.57 -12.36 -2.79
C ILE A 208 -6.59 -13.11 -4.12
N ALA A 209 -7.02 -14.37 -4.14
CA ALA A 209 -7.15 -15.14 -5.39
C ALA A 209 -8.17 -14.51 -6.34
N PHE A 210 -9.30 -14.02 -5.82
CA PHE A 210 -10.28 -13.25 -6.58
C PHE A 210 -9.65 -11.99 -7.18
N GLY A 211 -8.95 -11.19 -6.36
CA GLY A 211 -8.31 -9.95 -6.80
C GLY A 211 -7.27 -10.17 -7.90
N VAL A 212 -6.40 -11.17 -7.72
CA VAL A 212 -5.40 -11.56 -8.74
C VAL A 212 -6.07 -11.96 -10.04
N LYS A 213 -7.10 -12.81 -9.98
CA LYS A 213 -7.86 -13.22 -11.16
C LYS A 213 -8.55 -12.04 -11.84
N MET A 214 -9.19 -11.17 -11.06
CA MET A 214 -9.92 -10.02 -11.56
C MET A 214 -8.99 -9.03 -12.26
N ILE A 215 -7.81 -8.76 -11.70
CA ILE A 215 -6.78 -7.94 -12.37
C ILE A 215 -6.34 -8.59 -13.68
N ALA A 216 -6.03 -9.90 -13.66
CA ALA A 216 -5.59 -10.61 -14.86
C ALA A 216 -6.63 -10.55 -15.99
N ASP A 217 -7.91 -10.74 -15.67
CA ASP A 217 -9.00 -10.67 -16.64
C ASP A 217 -9.18 -9.23 -17.15
N LEU A 218 -9.20 -8.22 -16.27
CA LEU A 218 -9.33 -6.80 -16.67
C LEU A 218 -8.19 -6.33 -17.58
N VAL A 219 -6.94 -6.65 -17.25
CA VAL A 219 -5.76 -6.27 -18.03
C VAL A 219 -5.71 -6.98 -19.39
N ARG A 220 -6.23 -8.22 -19.47
CA ARG A 220 -6.36 -8.94 -20.74
C ARG A 220 -7.45 -8.34 -21.63
N GLU A 221 -8.52 -7.85 -21.02
CA GLU A 221 -9.67 -7.30 -21.72
C GLU A 221 -9.50 -5.84 -22.14
N ASP A 222 -8.72 -5.05 -21.40
CA ASP A 222 -8.52 -3.62 -21.65
C ASP A 222 -7.11 -3.17 -21.21
N PRO A 223 -6.24 -2.73 -22.15
CA PRO A 223 -4.88 -2.33 -21.83
C PRO A 223 -4.79 -1.08 -20.93
N ASP A 224 -5.83 -0.24 -20.88
CA ASP A 224 -5.85 0.94 -20.02
C ASP A 224 -5.94 0.56 -18.53
N CYS A 225 -6.35 -0.67 -18.22
CA CYS A 225 -6.38 -1.18 -16.85
C CYS A 225 -4.99 -1.24 -16.20
N GLU A 226 -3.96 -1.65 -16.94
CA GLU A 226 -2.60 -1.74 -16.39
C GLU A 226 -2.04 -0.35 -16.09
N ALA A 227 -2.26 0.61 -16.99
CA ALA A 227 -1.88 2.01 -16.78
C ALA A 227 -2.61 2.61 -15.56
N ALA A 228 -3.90 2.29 -15.40
CA ALA A 228 -4.67 2.75 -14.24
C ALA A 228 -4.18 2.13 -12.92
N ILE A 229 -3.79 0.85 -12.92
CA ILE A 229 -3.15 0.20 -11.76
C ILE A 229 -1.81 0.87 -11.44
N GLU A 230 -0.99 1.17 -12.44
CA GLU A 230 0.28 1.87 -12.25
C GLU A 230 0.08 3.25 -11.60
N GLU A 231 -0.89 4.03 -12.08
CA GLU A 231 -1.26 5.33 -11.52
C GLU A 231 -1.65 5.21 -10.04
N LEU A 232 -2.52 4.25 -9.70
CA LEU A 232 -2.91 4.00 -8.32
C LEU A 232 -1.72 3.60 -7.46
N LEU A 233 -0.88 2.69 -7.93
CA LEU A 233 0.28 2.21 -7.15
C LEU A 233 1.23 3.37 -6.86
N ARG A 234 1.48 4.27 -7.83
CA ARG A 234 2.28 5.48 -7.62
C ARG A 234 1.67 6.39 -6.54
N GLU A 235 0.34 6.50 -6.48
CA GLU A 235 -0.38 7.27 -5.46
C GLU A 235 -0.27 6.62 -4.07
N ILE A 236 -0.56 5.32 -3.96
CA ILE A 236 -0.86 4.68 -2.68
C ILE A 236 0.38 4.13 -1.96
N LEU A 237 1.41 3.72 -2.69
CA LEU A 237 2.57 3.03 -2.12
C LEU A 237 3.28 3.83 -1.02
N PRO A 238 3.50 5.16 -1.15
CA PRO A 238 4.07 5.95 -0.07
C PRO A 238 3.29 5.87 1.24
N PHE A 239 1.95 5.83 1.17
CA PHE A 239 1.08 5.71 2.34
C PHE A 239 1.08 4.28 2.89
N ALA A 240 1.04 3.28 2.01
CA ALA A 240 1.08 1.86 2.38
C ALA A 240 2.38 1.51 3.11
N THR A 241 3.53 2.01 2.66
CA THR A 241 4.82 1.83 3.33
C THR A 241 4.80 2.38 4.76
N ALA A 242 4.01 3.42 5.05
CA ALA A 242 3.94 4.02 6.37
C ALA A 242 2.91 3.38 7.34
N VAL A 243 2.18 2.35 6.90
CA VAL A 243 1.12 1.73 7.70
C VAL A 243 1.69 1.09 8.97
N PHE A 244 2.81 0.37 8.86
CA PHE A 244 3.45 -0.37 9.95
C PHE A 244 4.63 0.39 10.59
N VAL A 245 4.56 1.72 10.66
CA VAL A 245 5.54 2.49 11.45
C VAL A 245 5.15 2.42 12.93
N PRO A 246 5.99 1.84 13.81
CA PRO A 246 5.66 1.73 15.22
C PRO A 246 5.62 3.10 15.90
N PRO A 247 4.82 3.26 16.98
CA PRO A 247 4.78 4.50 17.75
C PRO A 247 6.17 4.95 18.19
N ASP A 248 6.48 6.23 17.99
CA ASP A 248 7.77 6.85 18.30
C ASP A 248 9.00 6.14 17.71
N TRP A 249 8.84 5.37 16.64
CA TRP A 249 9.87 4.48 16.08
C TRP A 249 10.40 3.43 17.09
N ASP A 250 9.62 3.09 18.11
CA ASP A 250 9.98 2.07 19.08
C ASP A 250 9.85 0.67 18.48
N GLU A 251 10.93 0.16 17.91
CA GLU A 251 10.99 -1.18 17.29
C GLU A 251 10.69 -2.31 18.27
N ARG A 252 10.64 -2.05 19.58
CA ARG A 252 10.19 -3.04 20.57
C ARG A 252 8.73 -3.45 20.38
N TYR A 253 7.92 -2.63 19.71
CA TYR A 253 6.55 -3.01 19.31
C TYR A 253 6.53 -4.23 18.36
N VAL A 254 7.63 -4.50 17.66
CA VAL A 254 7.76 -5.65 16.76
C VAL A 254 8.68 -6.70 17.37
N THR A 255 9.83 -6.28 17.91
CA THR A 255 10.85 -7.20 18.43
C THR A 255 10.42 -7.96 19.69
N CYS A 256 9.49 -7.44 20.50
CA CYS A 256 8.93 -8.21 21.62
C CYS A 256 8.17 -9.48 21.17
N PHE A 257 7.77 -9.55 19.90
CA PHE A 257 7.12 -10.72 19.31
C PHE A 257 8.07 -11.60 18.47
N GLY A 258 9.38 -11.31 18.50
CA GLY A 258 10.41 -12.10 17.84
C GLY A 258 10.55 -11.82 16.34
N PHE A 259 10.20 -10.62 15.89
CA PHE A 259 10.37 -10.15 14.51
C PHE A 259 11.21 -8.88 14.47
N THR A 260 11.82 -8.56 13.33
CA THR A 260 12.34 -7.21 13.07
C THR A 260 11.38 -6.43 12.17
N LEU A 261 11.51 -5.10 12.18
CA LEU A 261 10.71 -4.25 11.31
C LEU A 261 11.04 -4.50 9.83
N GLU A 262 12.31 -4.73 9.51
CA GLU A 262 12.81 -5.06 8.18
C GLU A 262 12.19 -6.36 7.64
N GLN A 263 12.02 -7.39 8.48
CA GLN A 263 11.38 -8.65 8.09
C GLN A 263 9.93 -8.43 7.65
N LEU A 264 9.18 -7.63 8.41
CA LEU A 264 7.78 -7.32 8.09
C LEU A 264 7.65 -6.58 6.75
N TYR A 265 8.53 -5.60 6.51
CA TYR A 265 8.55 -4.83 5.27
C TYR A 265 9.02 -5.67 4.08
N ALA A 266 9.99 -6.56 4.28
CA ALA A 266 10.47 -7.47 3.24
C ALA A 266 9.38 -8.44 2.80
N TYR A 267 8.60 -8.95 3.75
CA TYR A 267 7.44 -9.80 3.46
C TYR A 267 6.41 -9.06 2.59
N GLY A 268 6.05 -7.81 2.95
CA GLY A 268 5.14 -7.00 2.14
C GLY A 268 5.69 -6.72 0.74
N ALA A 269 6.98 -6.42 0.62
CA ALA A 269 7.65 -6.19 -0.66
C ALA A 269 7.63 -7.44 -1.56
N GLU A 270 7.84 -8.63 -0.99
CA GLU A 270 7.72 -9.92 -1.70
C GLU A 270 6.28 -10.18 -2.12
N ALA A 271 5.31 -9.97 -1.22
CA ALA A 271 3.91 -10.25 -1.46
C ALA A 271 3.35 -9.45 -2.64
N ILE A 272 3.55 -8.13 -2.68
CA ILE A 272 3.06 -7.30 -3.79
C ILE A 272 3.68 -7.70 -5.14
N GLU A 273 4.98 -8.01 -5.16
CA GLU A 273 5.67 -8.42 -6.38
C GLU A 273 5.11 -9.76 -6.88
N GLY A 274 4.95 -10.73 -5.97
CA GLY A 274 4.38 -12.04 -6.28
C GLY A 274 2.97 -11.94 -6.84
N ARG A 275 2.11 -11.08 -6.28
CA ARG A 275 0.74 -10.88 -6.74
C ARG A 275 0.65 -10.16 -8.08
N LEU A 276 1.50 -9.17 -8.34
CA LEU A 276 1.58 -8.53 -9.66
C LEU A 276 1.94 -9.55 -10.74
N ARG A 277 2.96 -10.38 -10.51
CA ARG A 277 3.35 -11.46 -11.43
C ARG A 277 2.23 -12.48 -11.60
N ALA A 278 1.56 -12.87 -10.52
CA ALA A 278 0.43 -13.79 -10.55
C ALA A 278 -0.80 -13.24 -11.28
N ALA A 279 -0.91 -11.91 -11.42
CA ALA A 279 -1.95 -11.25 -12.21
C ALA A 279 -1.52 -10.97 -13.66
N GLY A 280 -0.30 -11.37 -14.05
CA GLY A 280 0.22 -11.16 -15.41
C GLY A 280 0.79 -9.76 -15.67
N ILE A 281 1.08 -8.98 -14.63
CA ILE A 281 1.76 -7.68 -14.72
C ILE A 281 3.25 -7.88 -14.45
N GLU A 282 4.12 -7.39 -15.34
CA GLU A 282 5.57 -7.47 -15.14
C GLU A 282 6.07 -6.30 -14.28
N PRO A 283 6.48 -6.52 -13.01
CA PRO A 283 6.81 -5.43 -12.10
C PRO A 283 7.95 -4.53 -12.61
N LEU A 284 8.92 -5.09 -13.34
CA LEU A 284 10.04 -4.32 -13.91
C LEU A 284 9.62 -3.30 -14.99
N GLN A 285 8.41 -3.42 -15.52
CA GLN A 285 7.87 -2.48 -16.53
C GLN A 285 7.07 -1.35 -15.89
N LEU A 286 6.70 -1.47 -14.61
CA LEU A 286 5.88 -0.48 -13.90
C LEU A 286 6.69 0.76 -13.51
N ARG A 287 6.16 1.94 -13.80
CA ARG A 287 6.76 3.23 -13.43
C ARG A 287 6.19 3.77 -12.11
N VAL A 288 6.34 2.99 -11.04
CA VAL A 288 5.83 3.31 -9.70
C VAL A 288 6.91 3.83 -8.74
N GLY A 289 8.17 3.80 -9.14
CA GLY A 289 9.31 4.24 -8.32
C GLY A 289 9.87 3.19 -7.37
N LEU A 290 9.20 2.04 -7.24
CA LEU A 290 9.76 0.89 -6.54
C LEU A 290 10.83 0.20 -7.40
N PRO A 291 12.00 -0.12 -6.82
CA PRO A 291 13.07 -0.80 -7.55
C PRO A 291 12.84 -2.33 -7.53
N PHE A 292 11.94 -2.84 -8.38
CA PHE A 292 11.66 -4.29 -8.48
C PHE A 292 12.86 -5.14 -8.96
N ASP A 293 13.94 -4.51 -9.41
CA ASP A 293 15.24 -5.11 -9.69
C ASP A 293 16.03 -5.47 -8.41
N PHE A 294 15.61 -4.97 -7.24
CA PHE A 294 16.25 -5.22 -5.95
C PHE A 294 15.49 -6.31 -5.19
N SER A 295 16.21 -7.02 -4.31
CA SER A 295 15.58 -8.02 -3.44
C SER A 295 14.52 -7.39 -2.53
N PRO A 296 13.54 -8.18 -2.02
CA PRO A 296 12.55 -7.68 -1.06
C PRO A 296 13.16 -7.04 0.19
N VAL A 297 14.31 -7.57 0.67
CA VAL A 297 15.05 -7.03 1.81
C VAL A 297 15.62 -5.65 1.49
N GLU A 298 16.30 -5.49 0.37
CA GLU A 298 16.83 -4.18 -0.05
C GLU A 298 15.70 -3.16 -0.28
N ARG A 299 14.55 -3.60 -0.82
CA ARG A 299 13.36 -2.74 -0.95
C ARG A 299 12.81 -2.31 0.41
N ALA A 300 12.78 -3.21 1.39
CA ALA A 300 12.36 -2.92 2.77
C ALA A 300 13.28 -1.90 3.44
N GLU A 301 14.60 -2.12 3.38
CA GLU A 301 15.60 -1.21 3.92
C GLU A 301 15.46 0.19 3.34
N ARG A 302 15.31 0.31 2.01
CA ARG A 302 15.10 1.59 1.34
C ARG A 302 13.84 2.30 1.79
N GLY A 303 12.72 1.57 1.89
CA GLY A 303 11.45 2.13 2.37
C GLY A 303 11.56 2.67 3.79
N LEU A 304 12.21 1.91 4.68
CA LEU A 304 12.46 2.31 6.07
C LEU A 304 13.42 3.50 6.16
N THR A 305 14.48 3.54 5.37
CA THR A 305 15.39 4.69 5.31
C THR A 305 14.66 5.96 4.88
N LEU A 306 13.84 5.88 3.84
CA LEU A 306 13.04 7.03 3.37
C LEU A 306 12.00 7.48 4.41
N LEU A 307 11.40 6.56 5.16
CA LEU A 307 10.48 6.87 6.24
C LEU A 307 11.18 7.52 7.44
N ARG A 308 12.32 6.96 7.90
CA ARG A 308 13.11 7.48 9.02
C ARG A 308 13.65 8.89 8.71
N ALA A 309 14.03 9.12 7.45
CA ALA A 309 14.42 10.45 6.96
C ALA A 309 13.23 11.41 6.78
N GLY A 310 11.98 10.97 6.94
CA GLY A 310 10.78 11.81 6.79
C GLY A 310 10.36 12.08 5.34
N TYR A 311 10.97 11.43 4.35
CA TYR A 311 10.74 11.73 2.93
C TYR A 311 9.37 11.22 2.46
N LEU A 312 8.90 10.11 3.02
CA LEU A 312 7.58 9.54 2.73
C LEU A 312 6.48 10.03 3.68
N GLY A 313 6.78 10.93 4.63
CA GLY A 313 5.86 11.36 5.71
C GLY A 313 4.74 12.33 5.32
N GLY A 314 3.93 12.72 6.31
CA GLY A 314 2.93 13.80 6.19
C GLY A 314 3.57 15.20 6.08
N PRO A 315 2.82 16.23 5.64
CA PRO A 315 3.36 17.58 5.48
C PRO A 315 3.70 18.23 6.82
N GLY A 316 4.75 19.06 6.85
CA GLY A 316 4.88 20.12 7.86
C GLY A 316 6.03 20.02 8.88
N GLY A 317 7.07 19.24 8.63
CA GLY A 317 8.32 19.28 9.40
C GLY A 317 9.50 19.75 8.56
N HIS A 318 10.46 20.44 9.16
CA HIS A 318 11.78 20.58 8.53
C HIS A 318 12.40 19.19 8.41
N VAL A 319 12.84 18.82 7.21
CA VAL A 319 13.58 17.60 6.96
C VAL A 319 15.05 17.96 6.79
N GLU A 320 15.91 17.35 7.59
CA GLU A 320 17.34 17.42 7.37
C GLU A 320 17.71 16.49 6.19
N PRO A 321 18.31 17.01 5.10
CA PRO A 321 18.64 16.18 3.96
C PRO A 321 19.67 15.11 4.32
N ASP A 322 19.28 13.84 4.21
CA ASP A 322 20.17 12.69 4.37
C ASP A 322 20.71 12.27 3.00
N PRO A 323 22.04 12.18 2.78
CA PRO A 323 22.61 11.84 1.47
C PRO A 323 22.14 10.48 0.93
N GLN A 324 22.01 9.47 1.80
CA GLN A 324 21.61 8.13 1.40
C GLN A 324 20.14 8.09 0.99
N ALA A 325 19.24 8.64 1.81
CA ALA A 325 17.82 8.76 1.53
C ALA A 325 17.57 9.62 0.28
N THR A 326 18.35 10.69 0.09
CA THR A 326 18.27 11.56 -1.10
C THR A 326 18.62 10.79 -2.36
N ALA A 327 19.70 10.01 -2.35
CA ALA A 327 20.04 9.15 -3.48
C ALA A 327 18.94 8.13 -3.78
N MET A 328 18.33 7.53 -2.75
CA MET A 328 17.23 6.58 -2.91
C MET A 328 15.96 7.23 -3.49
N LEU A 329 15.65 8.47 -3.07
CA LEU A 329 14.51 9.23 -3.57
C LEU A 329 14.68 9.61 -5.05
N PHE A 330 15.86 10.10 -5.44
CA PHE A 330 16.15 10.41 -6.84
C PHE A 330 16.17 9.14 -7.70
N ASP A 331 16.67 8.02 -7.16
CA ASP A 331 16.59 6.72 -7.84
C ASP A 331 15.12 6.29 -8.05
N GLY A 332 14.25 6.51 -7.07
CA GLY A 332 12.80 6.32 -7.21
C GLY A 332 12.19 7.25 -8.29
N LEU A 333 12.57 8.52 -8.28
CA LEU A 333 12.11 9.51 -9.26
C LEU A 333 12.43 9.06 -10.69
N ARG A 334 13.67 8.67 -11.00
CA ARG A 334 14.04 8.25 -12.36
C ARG A 334 13.25 7.04 -12.86
N ARG A 335 12.81 6.16 -11.93
CA ARG A 335 12.04 4.94 -12.22
C ARG A 335 10.56 5.25 -12.48
N GLN A 336 10.06 6.41 -12.04
CA GLN A 336 8.68 6.85 -12.31
C GLN A 336 8.52 7.56 -13.65
N LEU A 337 9.60 8.09 -14.22
CA LEU A 337 9.50 8.94 -15.40
C LEU A 337 9.38 8.14 -16.70
N ASP A 338 8.57 8.64 -17.63
CA ASP A 338 8.60 8.22 -19.03
C ASP A 338 9.60 9.03 -19.85
N PRO A 339 10.75 8.44 -20.27
CA PRO A 339 11.76 9.13 -21.04
C PRO A 339 11.25 9.59 -22.41
N ALA A 340 10.16 9.02 -22.94
CA ALA A 340 9.56 9.45 -24.19
C ALA A 340 8.89 10.83 -24.10
N ILE A 341 8.50 11.28 -22.90
CA ILE A 341 7.83 12.59 -22.69
C ILE A 341 8.79 13.76 -22.93
N ALA A 342 10.06 13.59 -22.54
CA ALA A 342 11.06 14.66 -22.59
C ALA A 342 12.45 14.16 -23.03
N PRO A 343 12.61 13.68 -24.28
CA PRO A 343 13.89 13.20 -24.77
C PRO A 343 14.96 14.30 -24.76
N GLY A 344 16.16 13.98 -24.28
CA GLY A 344 17.29 14.91 -24.18
C GLY A 344 17.19 15.90 -23.02
N ALA A 345 16.20 15.76 -22.12
CA ALA A 345 16.00 16.72 -21.06
C ALA A 345 17.13 16.68 -20.02
N ARG A 346 17.62 17.86 -19.66
CA ARG A 346 18.59 18.08 -18.58
C ARG A 346 17.97 18.98 -17.51
N ILE A 347 17.47 18.37 -16.44
CA ILE A 347 16.76 19.06 -15.35
C ILE A 347 17.68 19.08 -14.12
N GLN A 348 17.79 20.22 -13.46
CA GLN A 348 18.58 20.38 -12.24
C GLN A 348 17.74 20.92 -11.10
N TRP A 349 17.96 20.42 -9.89
CA TRP A 349 17.49 21.00 -8.65
C TRP A 349 18.66 21.66 -7.94
N GLU A 350 18.53 22.96 -7.69
CA GLU A 350 19.45 23.72 -6.86
C GLU A 350 18.79 23.98 -5.50
N PHE A 351 19.11 23.12 -4.53
CA PHE A 351 18.60 23.27 -3.18
C PHE A 351 19.37 24.36 -2.43
N THR A 352 18.66 25.16 -1.64
CA THR A 352 19.29 26.21 -0.82
C THR A 352 19.94 25.65 0.46
N ASP A 353 19.60 24.42 0.81
CA ASP A 353 19.89 23.75 2.08
C ASP A 353 20.32 22.27 1.90
N ALA A 354 20.58 21.84 0.66
CA ALA A 354 21.07 20.49 0.35
C ALA A 354 22.04 20.52 -0.85
N GLU A 355 22.75 19.42 -1.10
CA GLU A 355 23.56 19.27 -2.31
C GLU A 355 22.68 19.31 -3.57
N PRO A 356 23.10 19.99 -4.66
CA PRO A 356 22.33 20.01 -5.89
C PRO A 356 22.25 18.61 -6.51
N TRP A 357 21.17 18.37 -7.26
CA TRP A 357 20.96 17.12 -8.00
C TRP A 357 20.53 17.43 -9.42
N HIS A 358 20.76 16.49 -10.32
CA HIS A 358 20.27 16.60 -11.68
C HIS A 358 19.77 15.29 -12.24
N LEU A 359 18.96 15.42 -13.28
CA LEU A 359 18.36 14.35 -14.05
C LEU A 359 18.64 14.56 -15.53
N ARG A 360 18.99 13.48 -16.22
CA ARG A 360 19.20 13.44 -17.67
C ARG A 360 18.35 12.35 -18.31
N ILE A 361 17.77 12.67 -19.45
CA ILE A 361 17.08 11.70 -20.30
C ILE A 361 17.88 11.56 -21.60
N ASP A 362 18.73 10.53 -21.67
CA ASP A 362 19.61 10.28 -22.81
C ASP A 362 19.31 8.90 -23.38
N ASN A 363 19.20 8.79 -24.72
CA ASN A 363 18.97 7.52 -25.43
C ASN A 363 17.78 6.68 -24.91
N GLY A 364 16.73 7.33 -24.39
CA GLY A 364 15.57 6.63 -23.85
C GLY A 364 15.76 6.09 -22.43
N GLU A 365 16.86 6.46 -21.76
CA GLU A 365 17.12 6.12 -20.36
C GLU A 365 17.13 7.37 -19.48
N THR A 366 16.62 7.24 -18.26
CA THR A 366 16.64 8.30 -17.25
C THR A 366 17.77 8.03 -16.25
N SER A 367 18.68 8.98 -16.07
CA SER A 367 19.75 8.93 -15.08
C SER A 367 19.66 10.12 -14.12
N VAL A 368 20.12 9.94 -12.88
CA VAL A 368 20.18 10.96 -11.84
C VAL A 368 21.53 10.92 -11.15
N ALA A 369 22.04 12.08 -10.75
CA ALA A 369 23.26 12.17 -9.96
C ALA A 369 23.30 13.44 -9.10
N ALA A 370 24.03 13.37 -8.00
CA ALA A 370 24.41 14.53 -7.21
C ALA A 370 25.37 15.43 -7.99
N GLY A 371 25.33 16.73 -7.71
CA GLY A 371 26.13 17.76 -8.37
C GLY A 371 25.38 18.55 -9.44
N ARG A 372 26.12 19.48 -10.07
CA ARG A 372 25.60 20.41 -11.07
C ARG A 372 25.90 19.94 -12.49
N LEU A 373 24.98 20.24 -13.40
CA LEU A 373 25.22 20.20 -14.84
C LEU A 373 25.85 21.51 -15.30
N GLU A 374 26.75 21.43 -16.29
CA GLU A 374 27.32 22.62 -16.93
C GLU A 374 26.26 23.40 -17.73
N HIS A 375 25.34 22.66 -18.37
CA HIS A 375 24.33 23.23 -19.27
C HIS A 375 22.94 22.62 -19.00
N PRO A 376 22.27 22.96 -17.90
CA PRO A 376 20.90 22.51 -17.65
C PRO A 376 19.90 23.21 -18.58
N ASP A 377 18.89 22.48 -19.05
CA ASP A 377 17.78 23.06 -19.83
C ASP A 377 16.73 23.71 -18.92
N LEU A 378 16.62 23.21 -17.69
CA LEU A 378 15.69 23.68 -16.66
C LEU A 378 16.34 23.54 -15.28
N VAL A 379 16.28 24.59 -14.47
CA VAL A 379 16.76 24.59 -13.08
C VAL A 379 15.62 24.95 -12.14
N PHE A 380 15.38 24.14 -11.11
CA PHE A 380 14.46 24.45 -10.02
C PHE A 380 15.27 24.87 -8.79
N ARG A 381 15.17 26.14 -8.39
CA ARG A 381 15.76 26.62 -7.13
C ARG A 381 14.71 26.63 -6.02
N CYS A 382 14.94 25.88 -4.95
CA CYS A 382 13.98 25.69 -3.85
C CYS A 382 14.68 25.22 -2.57
N ARG A 383 13.96 25.14 -1.44
CA ARG A 383 14.41 24.34 -0.30
C ARG A 383 14.14 22.86 -0.57
N PHE A 384 14.89 21.98 0.07
CA PHE A 384 14.68 20.55 -0.04
C PHE A 384 13.27 20.13 0.42
N ASP A 385 12.81 20.67 1.55
CA ASP A 385 11.45 20.44 2.08
C ASP A 385 10.35 20.85 1.09
N ASP A 386 10.53 21.99 0.41
CA ASP A 386 9.58 22.49 -0.59
C ASP A 386 9.48 21.54 -1.78
N TRP A 387 10.60 20.93 -2.17
CA TRP A 387 10.63 19.93 -3.23
C TRP A 387 10.01 18.60 -2.79
N LEU A 388 10.30 18.12 -1.58
CA LEU A 388 9.66 16.92 -1.03
C LEU A 388 8.14 17.07 -0.98
N ASP A 389 7.65 18.19 -0.46
CA ASP A 389 6.22 18.49 -0.40
C ASP A 389 5.58 18.54 -1.79
N LEU A 390 6.29 19.07 -2.79
CA LEU A 390 5.81 19.10 -4.17
C LEU A 390 5.78 17.68 -4.78
N ALA A 391 6.87 16.92 -4.63
CA ALA A 391 7.00 15.57 -5.18
C ALA A 391 5.98 14.59 -4.57
N ALA A 392 5.65 14.78 -3.29
CA ALA A 392 4.62 14.00 -2.59
C ALA A 392 3.19 14.57 -2.77
N GLY A 393 2.99 15.58 -3.63
CA GLY A 393 1.67 16.17 -3.91
C GLY A 393 1.02 16.87 -2.70
N ARG A 394 1.82 17.25 -1.69
CA ARG A 394 1.34 17.90 -0.45
C ARG A 394 1.09 19.39 -0.61
N ILE A 395 1.72 20.01 -1.60
CA ILE A 395 1.47 21.41 -1.98
C ILE A 395 1.11 21.55 -3.45
N ASP A 396 0.23 22.49 -3.74
CA ASP A 396 -0.13 22.83 -5.11
C ASP A 396 1.08 23.45 -5.85
N PRO A 397 1.46 22.93 -7.03
CA PRO A 397 2.59 23.45 -7.80
C PRO A 397 2.46 24.92 -8.17
N LEU A 398 1.26 25.39 -8.55
CA LEU A 398 1.06 26.78 -8.95
C LEU A 398 1.21 27.72 -7.76
N ARG A 399 0.68 27.34 -6.60
CA ARG A 399 0.84 28.07 -5.35
C ARG A 399 2.30 28.11 -4.89
N ALA A 400 3.05 27.02 -5.03
CA ALA A 400 4.48 26.98 -4.71
C ALA A 400 5.31 27.94 -5.58
N LEU A 401 4.97 28.04 -6.87
CA LEU A 401 5.57 29.02 -7.80
C LEU A 401 5.20 30.47 -7.43
N LEU A 402 3.91 30.74 -7.18
CA LEU A 402 3.41 32.08 -6.83
C LEU A 402 4.02 32.62 -5.54
N LEU A 403 4.22 31.75 -4.53
CA LEU A 403 4.86 32.09 -3.27
C LEU A 403 6.40 32.13 -3.35
N GLY A 404 6.98 31.79 -4.50
CA GLY A 404 8.43 31.75 -4.69
C GLY A 404 9.15 30.66 -3.88
N ARG A 405 8.42 29.64 -3.40
CA ARG A 405 8.98 28.44 -2.75
C ARG A 405 9.78 27.61 -3.77
N ILE A 406 9.32 27.62 -5.02
CA ILE A 406 10.01 26.99 -6.15
C ILE A 406 10.20 28.03 -7.25
N ARG A 407 11.44 28.19 -7.70
CA ARG A 407 11.82 29.16 -8.73
C ARG A 407 12.43 28.44 -9.94
N PRO A 408 11.63 28.12 -10.97
CA PRO A 408 12.15 27.55 -12.21
C PRO A 408 12.86 28.63 -13.04
N SER A 409 13.98 28.27 -13.67
CA SER A 409 14.67 29.09 -14.67
C SER A 409 15.18 28.21 -15.83
N GLY A 410 15.32 28.78 -17.03
CA GLY A 410 15.72 28.04 -18.23
C GLY A 410 14.63 28.02 -19.30
N SER A 411 14.54 26.92 -20.06
CA SER A 411 13.67 26.80 -21.22
C SER A 411 12.19 26.69 -20.83
N LEU A 412 11.36 27.64 -21.28
CA LEU A 412 9.89 27.59 -21.11
C LEU A 412 9.26 26.35 -21.74
N ARG A 413 9.80 25.91 -22.89
CA ARG A 413 9.36 24.68 -23.55
C ARG A 413 9.67 23.46 -22.68
N MET A 414 10.81 23.46 -22.00
CA MET A 414 11.19 22.40 -21.07
C MET A 414 10.33 22.44 -19.81
N LEU A 415 10.04 23.62 -19.26
CA LEU A 415 9.13 23.76 -18.12
C LEU A 415 7.74 23.17 -18.42
N ALA A 416 7.18 23.42 -19.61
CA ALA A 416 5.91 22.85 -20.03
C ALA A 416 5.95 21.31 -20.18
N ARG A 417 7.07 20.76 -20.68
CA ARG A 417 7.29 19.31 -20.77
C ARG A 417 7.50 18.67 -19.41
N ALA A 418 8.25 19.31 -18.50
CA ALA A 418 8.48 18.85 -17.15
C ALA A 418 7.16 18.67 -16.39
N ARG A 419 6.18 19.54 -16.62
CA ARG A 419 4.84 19.38 -16.04
C ARG A 419 4.15 18.08 -16.46
N LYS A 420 4.40 17.58 -17.68
CA LYS A 420 3.88 16.28 -18.15
C LYS A 420 4.74 15.11 -17.66
N LEU A 421 6.04 15.34 -17.52
CA LEU A 421 7.00 14.33 -17.09
C LEU A 421 6.77 13.89 -15.64
N PHE A 422 6.37 14.84 -14.79
CA PHE A 422 6.07 14.62 -13.37
C PHE A 422 4.55 14.58 -13.07
N ALA A 423 3.71 14.43 -14.10
CA ALA A 423 2.26 14.37 -13.94
C ALA A 423 1.77 13.01 -13.48
#